data_AF-A0AAE3NY19-F1
#
_entry.id   AF-A0AAE3NY19-F1
#
_cell.length_a   1.000
_cell.length_b   1.000
_cell.length_c   1.000
_cell.angle_alpha   90.00
_cell.angle_beta   90.00
_cell.angle_gamma   90.00
#
_symmetry.space_group_name_H-M   'P 1'
#
loop_
_entity.id
_entity.type
_entity.pdbx_description
1 polymer ?
#
loop_
_entity_poly.entity_id
_entity_poly.type
_entity_poly.pdbx_seq_one_letter_code
_entity_poly.pdbx_strand_id
1 'polypeptide(L)'
;MATSFNFNNQQVDGIQKAPLWIKNGLDKEAILFAEYFGKELSPEGLGNKEALTTSQIRNVYGEVQRMKMKGFNKSELLLLKPRLAYLTERKGTIGSKDFRKVIEKALDEVLNGKDEKEMELRFQNFANFFEAILAYHRSFGGK
;
A
#
# COMPACT_ATOMS: atom_id res chain seq x y z
N MET A 1 -15.15 -7.42 -2.48
CA MET A 1 -14.32 -6.23 -2.15
C MET A 1 -13.10 -6.28 -3.04
N ALA A 2 -12.63 -5.15 -3.57
CA ALA A 2 -11.58 -5.12 -4.60
C ALA A 2 -10.16 -5.17 -4.00
N THR A 3 -9.98 -6.01 -2.97
CA THR A 3 -8.68 -6.32 -2.37
C THR A 3 -8.29 -7.78 -2.59
N SER A 4 -9.12 -8.55 -3.29
CA SER A 4 -8.90 -9.97 -3.54
C SER A 4 -8.93 -10.26 -5.03
N PHE A 5 -7.91 -10.93 -5.53
CA PHE A 5 -7.75 -11.27 -6.95
C PHE A 5 -7.48 -12.76 -7.11
N ASN A 6 -7.89 -13.34 -8.24
CA ASN A 6 -7.67 -14.74 -8.55
C ASN A 6 -6.45 -14.89 -9.45
N PHE A 7 -5.47 -15.69 -9.03
CA PHE A 7 -4.28 -16.04 -9.80
C PHE A 7 -4.17 -17.56 -9.88
N ASN A 8 -4.09 -18.14 -11.08
CA ASN A 8 -3.87 -19.59 -11.27
C ASN A 8 -4.76 -20.48 -10.36
N ASN A 9 -6.07 -20.17 -10.29
CA ASN A 9 -7.06 -20.85 -9.43
C ASN A 9 -6.88 -20.67 -7.91
N GLN A 10 -6.04 -19.74 -7.46
CA GLN A 10 -5.90 -19.35 -6.06
C GLN A 10 -6.36 -17.91 -5.84
N GLN A 11 -7.19 -17.68 -4.83
CA GLN A 11 -7.58 -16.34 -4.43
C GLN A 11 -6.52 -15.75 -3.50
N VAL A 12 -6.05 -14.55 -3.82
CA VAL A 12 -5.10 -13.77 -3.01
C VAL A 12 -5.81 -12.55 -2.49
N ASP A 13 -5.99 -12.47 -1.17
CA ASP A 13 -6.53 -11.30 -0.47
C ASP A 13 -5.38 -10.45 0.08
N GLY A 14 -5.22 -9.24 -0.44
CA GLY A 14 -4.18 -8.30 -0.03
C GLY A 14 -4.26 -7.93 1.44
N ILE A 15 -5.44 -7.93 2.06
CA ILE A 15 -5.58 -7.65 3.50
C ILE A 15 -4.89 -8.75 4.34
N GLN A 16 -4.98 -10.00 3.90
CA GLN A 16 -4.39 -11.15 4.58
C GLN A 16 -2.92 -11.35 4.21
N LYS A 17 -2.57 -11.08 2.96
CA LYS A 17 -1.25 -11.39 2.39
C LYS A 17 -0.22 -10.28 2.57
N ALA A 18 -0.63 -9.00 2.58
CA ALA A 18 0.29 -7.89 2.75
C ALA A 18 1.16 -8.01 4.02
N PRO A 19 0.62 -8.37 5.21
CA PRO A 19 1.46 -8.64 6.38
C PRO A 19 2.53 -9.72 6.10
N LEU A 20 2.20 -10.81 5.42
CA LEU A 20 3.16 -11.88 5.14
C LEU A 20 4.31 -11.39 4.24
N TRP A 21 4.00 -10.58 3.23
CA TRP A 21 5.00 -9.98 2.34
C TRP A 21 5.87 -8.93 3.06
N ILE A 22 5.28 -8.16 3.98
CA ILE A 22 6.05 -7.18 4.78
C ILE A 22 7.00 -7.90 5.73
N LYS A 23 6.55 -8.98 6.36
CA LYS A 23 7.34 -9.77 7.29
C LYS A 23 8.48 -10.54 6.61
N ASN A 24 8.18 -11.23 5.50
CA ASN A 24 9.09 -12.21 4.91
C ASN A 24 9.85 -11.69 3.68
N GLY A 25 9.47 -10.52 3.16
CA GLY A 25 9.97 -9.98 1.89
C GLY A 25 8.99 -10.19 0.73
N LEU A 26 9.15 -9.36 -0.30
CA LEU A 26 8.30 -9.40 -1.50
C LEU A 26 8.71 -10.56 -2.41
N ASP A 27 7.72 -11.30 -2.88
CA ASP A 27 7.88 -12.38 -3.87
C ASP A 27 7.10 -12.06 -5.15
N LYS A 28 7.04 -13.03 -6.07
CA LYS A 28 6.29 -12.88 -7.33
C LYS A 28 4.79 -12.67 -7.09
N GLU A 29 4.23 -13.26 -6.04
CA GLU A 29 2.80 -13.09 -5.69
C GLU A 29 2.53 -11.65 -5.25
N ALA A 30 3.43 -11.06 -4.45
CA ALA A 30 3.33 -9.66 -4.02
C ALA A 30 3.37 -8.68 -5.20
N ILE A 31 4.27 -8.90 -6.18
CA ILE A 31 4.37 -8.04 -7.36
C ILE A 31 3.15 -8.18 -8.27
N LEU A 32 2.68 -9.42 -8.49
CA LEU A 32 1.47 -9.67 -9.26
C LEU A 32 0.24 -9.04 -8.59
N PHE A 33 0.13 -9.15 -7.27
CA PHE A 33 -0.90 -8.46 -6.52
C PHE A 33 -0.80 -6.93 -6.69
N ALA A 34 0.40 -6.36 -6.57
CA ALA A 34 0.61 -4.92 -6.72
C ALA A 34 0.22 -4.40 -8.11
N GLU A 35 0.41 -5.21 -9.16
CA GLU A 35 -0.05 -4.90 -10.51
C GLU A 35 -1.57 -4.80 -10.60
N TYR A 36 -2.28 -5.87 -10.20
CA TYR A 36 -3.74 -5.94 -10.27
C TYR A 36 -4.38 -4.90 -9.37
N PHE A 37 -3.84 -4.74 -8.16
CA PHE A 37 -4.32 -3.76 -7.21
C PHE A 37 -4.04 -2.33 -7.70
N GLY A 38 -2.85 -2.07 -8.23
CA GLY A 38 -2.51 -0.77 -8.84
C GLY A 38 -3.47 -0.41 -9.98
N LYS A 39 -3.78 -1.36 -10.87
CA LYS A 39 -4.78 -1.21 -11.92
C LYS A 39 -6.17 -0.92 -11.37
N GLU A 40 -6.63 -1.74 -10.44
CA GLU A 40 -7.95 -1.60 -9.82
C GLU A 40 -8.11 -0.21 -9.19
N LEU A 41 -7.11 0.26 -8.46
CA LEU A 41 -7.10 1.57 -7.83
C LEU A 41 -7.04 2.75 -8.83
N SER A 42 -6.72 2.49 -10.09
CA SER A 42 -6.55 3.52 -11.12
C SER A 42 -7.87 3.90 -11.81
N PRO A 43 -7.90 4.99 -12.60
CA PRO A 43 -9.03 5.31 -13.46
C PRO A 43 -9.40 4.19 -14.45
N GLU A 44 -8.45 3.33 -14.84
CA GLU A 44 -8.74 2.19 -15.72
C GLU A 44 -9.58 1.11 -15.01
N GLY A 45 -9.36 0.88 -13.71
CA GLY A 45 -10.10 -0.11 -12.92
C GLY A 45 -11.45 0.41 -12.42
N LEU A 46 -11.44 1.54 -11.69
CA LEU A 46 -12.63 2.06 -10.99
C LEU A 46 -13.27 3.28 -11.67
N GLY A 47 -12.71 3.78 -12.77
CA GLY A 47 -13.15 5.02 -13.40
C GLY A 47 -12.70 6.27 -12.62
N ASN A 48 -12.71 7.43 -13.28
CA ASN A 48 -12.17 8.68 -12.72
C ASN A 48 -12.80 9.12 -11.39
N LYS A 49 -14.07 8.81 -11.16
CA LYS A 49 -14.81 9.25 -9.97
C LYS A 49 -14.47 8.42 -8.73
N GLU A 50 -14.26 7.10 -8.90
CA GLU A 50 -14.08 6.16 -7.80
C GLU A 50 -12.62 5.69 -7.63
N ALA A 51 -11.73 6.02 -8.56
CA ALA A 51 -10.30 5.74 -8.45
C ALA A 51 -9.64 6.45 -7.26
N LEU A 52 -8.50 5.90 -6.83
CA LEU A 52 -7.55 6.60 -5.97
C LEU A 52 -6.86 7.67 -6.82
N THR A 53 -6.88 8.92 -6.36
CA THR A 53 -6.22 9.99 -7.13
C THR A 53 -4.72 9.89 -7.00
N THR A 54 -4.02 10.30 -8.05
CA THR A 54 -2.55 10.28 -8.05
C THR A 54 -1.94 11.18 -6.99
N SER A 55 -2.60 12.31 -6.69
CA SER A 55 -2.17 13.19 -5.60
C SER A 55 -2.29 12.52 -4.24
N GLN A 56 -3.36 11.76 -3.97
CA GLN A 56 -3.53 11.04 -2.71
C GLN A 56 -2.41 10.02 -2.50
N ILE A 57 -2.19 9.14 -3.47
CA ILE A 57 -1.17 8.08 -3.36
C ILE A 57 0.25 8.66 -3.33
N ARG A 58 0.56 9.67 -4.15
CA ARG A 58 1.88 10.33 -4.15
C ARG A 58 2.16 11.06 -2.85
N ASN A 59 1.16 11.73 -2.26
CA ASN A 59 1.36 12.47 -1.01
C ASN A 59 1.79 11.52 0.11
N VAL A 60 1.12 10.37 0.25
CA VAL A 60 1.47 9.36 1.25
C VAL A 60 2.82 8.73 0.93
N TYR A 61 3.06 8.33 -0.32
CA TYR A 61 4.34 7.74 -0.72
C TYR A 61 5.53 8.67 -0.50
N GLY A 62 5.35 9.97 -0.75
CA GLY A 62 6.37 10.98 -0.50
C GLY A 62 6.78 11.04 0.98
N GLU A 63 5.89 10.74 1.91
CA GLU A 63 6.24 10.64 3.34
C GLU A 63 7.06 9.39 3.63
N VAL A 64 6.67 8.26 3.04
CA VAL A 64 7.42 6.99 3.12
C VAL A 64 8.85 7.18 2.59
N GLN A 65 9.01 7.86 1.46
CA GLN A 65 10.33 8.18 0.91
C GLN A 65 11.13 9.11 1.82
N ARG A 66 10.51 10.13 2.42
CA ARG A 66 11.20 11.00 3.39
C ARG A 66 11.69 10.22 4.61
N MET A 67 10.88 9.29 5.14
CA MET A 67 11.31 8.40 6.23
C MET A 67 12.46 7.50 5.79
N LYS A 68 12.38 6.91 4.59
CA LYS A 68 13.48 6.09 4.03
C LYS A 68 14.79 6.86 3.89
N MET A 69 14.73 8.13 3.49
CA MET A 69 15.93 8.99 3.36
C MET A 69 16.52 9.44 4.70
N LYS A 70 15.68 9.70 5.71
CA LYS A 70 16.12 10.16 7.04
C LYS A 70 16.59 9.02 7.94
N GLY A 71 16.21 7.79 7.62
CA GLY A 71 16.32 6.64 8.50
C GLY A 71 14.97 6.34 9.17
N PHE A 72 14.73 5.05 9.43
CA PHE A 72 13.48 4.60 10.02
C PHE A 72 13.20 5.30 11.37
N ASN A 73 11.98 5.81 11.53
CA ASN A 73 11.52 6.40 12.78
C ASN A 73 10.10 5.89 13.10
N LYS A 74 9.99 5.12 14.19
CA LYS A 74 8.71 4.51 14.61
C LYS A 74 7.60 5.53 14.86
N SER A 75 7.93 6.69 15.45
CA SER A 75 6.94 7.73 15.75
C SER A 75 6.41 8.39 14.48
N GLU A 76 7.28 8.67 13.50
CA GLU A 76 6.85 9.15 12.18
C GLU A 76 5.98 8.11 11.47
N LEU A 77 6.34 6.82 11.56
CA LEU A 77 5.57 5.73 10.97
C LEU A 77 4.16 5.61 11.58
N LEU A 78 4.03 5.74 12.90
CA LEU A 78 2.73 5.71 13.59
C LEU A 78 1.78 6.81 13.10
N LEU A 79 2.32 7.97 12.70
CA LEU A 79 1.54 9.08 12.16
C LEU A 79 1.02 8.84 10.74
N LEU A 80 1.50 7.83 10.00
CA LEU A 80 0.92 7.47 8.70
C LEU A 80 -0.52 6.98 8.81
N LYS A 81 -0.88 6.25 9.89
CA LYS A 81 -2.25 5.75 10.09
C LYS A 81 -3.30 6.85 10.13
N PRO A 82 -3.21 7.87 11.02
CA PRO A 82 -4.19 8.95 11.04
C PRO A 82 -4.19 9.76 9.73
N ARG A 83 -3.06 9.86 9.03
CA ARG A 83 -3.01 10.50 7.70
C ARG A 83 -3.76 9.70 6.64
N LEU A 84 -3.55 8.38 6.57
CA LEU A 84 -4.31 7.46 5.72
C LEU A 84 -5.80 7.53 6.02
N ALA A 85 -6.18 7.56 7.30
CA ALA A 85 -7.56 7.69 7.71
C ALA A 85 -8.20 8.98 7.19
N TYR A 86 -7.53 10.11 7.42
CA TYR A 86 -8.00 11.42 6.98
C TYR A 86 -8.21 11.50 5.46
N LEU A 87 -7.35 10.86 4.67
CA LEU A 87 -7.47 10.82 3.20
C LEU A 87 -8.74 10.07 2.72
N THR A 88 -9.31 9.20 3.56
CA THR A 88 -10.44 8.33 3.19
C THR A 88 -11.79 8.72 3.78
N GLU A 89 -11.85 9.65 4.74
CA GLU A 89 -13.11 9.95 5.46
C GLU A 89 -13.93 11.12 4.88
N ARG A 90 -13.33 12.23 4.46
CA ARG A 90 -14.11 13.41 4.00
C ARG A 90 -14.63 13.33 2.56
N LYS A 91 -13.92 12.61 1.67
CA LYS A 91 -14.25 12.43 0.24
C LYS A 91 -13.70 11.08 -0.29
N GLY A 92 -13.78 10.05 0.53
CA GLY A 92 -13.18 8.75 0.20
C GLY A 92 -13.90 8.05 -0.95
N THR A 93 -13.17 7.88 -2.06
CA THR A 93 -13.58 7.04 -3.18
C THR A 93 -13.50 5.56 -2.81
N ILE A 94 -14.07 4.68 -3.63
CA ILE A 94 -13.87 3.22 -3.44
C ILE A 94 -12.37 2.89 -3.43
N GLY A 95 -11.62 3.43 -4.38
CA GLY A 95 -10.17 3.20 -4.50
C GLY A 95 -9.41 3.66 -3.26
N SER A 96 -9.70 4.85 -2.71
CA SER A 96 -8.98 5.29 -1.52
C SER A 96 -9.28 4.45 -0.27
N LYS A 97 -10.51 3.95 -0.14
CA LYS A 97 -10.91 3.05 0.96
C LYS A 97 -10.23 1.69 0.83
N ASP A 98 -10.21 1.09 -0.35
CA ASP A 98 -9.60 -0.22 -0.55
C ASP A 98 -8.06 -0.14 -0.45
N PHE A 99 -7.45 0.93 -0.97
CA PHE A 99 -6.05 1.25 -0.73
C PHE A 99 -5.70 1.30 0.76
N ARG A 100 -6.48 2.06 1.55
CA ARG A 100 -6.26 2.16 3.00
C ARG A 100 -6.32 0.81 3.70
N LYS A 101 -7.29 -0.05 3.38
CA LYS A 101 -7.43 -1.37 4.02
C LYS A 101 -6.17 -2.23 3.88
N VAL A 102 -5.59 -2.27 2.68
CA VAL A 102 -4.38 -3.07 2.42
C VAL A 102 -3.14 -2.42 3.04
N ILE A 103 -2.98 -1.11 2.88
CA ILE A 103 -1.80 -0.38 3.37
C ILE A 103 -1.76 -0.32 4.90
N GLU A 104 -2.90 -0.19 5.59
CA GLU A 104 -2.92 -0.23 7.06
C GLU A 104 -2.46 -1.59 7.59
N LYS A 105 -2.83 -2.71 6.94
CA LYS A 105 -2.35 -4.05 7.33
C LYS A 105 -0.87 -4.24 7.06
N ALA A 106 -0.37 -3.73 5.93
CA ALA A 106 1.06 -3.73 5.64
C ALA A 106 1.83 -2.92 6.71
N LEU A 107 1.31 -1.75 7.08
CA LEU A 107 1.90 -0.87 8.07
C LEU A 107 1.86 -1.45 9.49
N ASP A 108 0.76 -2.09 9.87
CA ASP A 108 0.62 -2.83 11.13
C ASP A 108 1.76 -3.83 11.29
N GLU A 109 2.09 -4.55 10.22
CA GLU A 109 3.14 -5.56 10.29
C GLU A 109 4.54 -4.97 10.47
N VAL A 110 4.80 -3.78 9.92
CA VAL A 110 6.06 -3.07 10.21
C VAL A 110 6.19 -2.83 11.72
N LEU A 111 5.11 -2.39 12.37
CA LEU A 111 5.06 -2.10 13.81
C LEU A 111 5.12 -3.36 14.69
N ASN A 112 4.83 -4.54 14.14
CA ASN A 112 4.92 -5.83 14.81
C ASN A 112 6.35 -6.42 14.87
N GLY A 113 7.36 -5.72 14.34
CA GLY A 113 8.77 -6.12 14.51
C GLY A 113 9.17 -6.21 15.99
N LYS A 114 9.98 -7.19 16.37
CA LYS A 114 10.37 -7.42 17.78
C LYS A 114 11.35 -6.38 18.30
N ASP A 115 12.17 -5.84 17.40
CA ASP A 115 13.16 -4.80 17.66
C ASP A 115 13.23 -3.82 16.49
N GLU A 116 13.99 -2.74 16.68
CA GLU A 116 14.11 -1.66 15.68
C GLU A 116 14.72 -2.14 14.36
N LYS A 117 15.64 -3.10 14.39
CA LYS A 117 16.25 -3.65 13.17
C LYS A 117 15.24 -4.45 12.35
N GLU A 118 14.41 -5.25 13.03
CA GLU A 118 13.34 -5.99 12.37
C GLU A 118 12.26 -5.04 11.83
N MET A 119 11.89 -3.99 12.58
CA MET A 119 10.97 -2.96 12.10
C MET A 119 11.53 -2.22 10.87
N GLU A 120 12.81 -1.87 10.86
CA GLU A 120 13.47 -1.21 9.73
C GLU A 120 13.49 -2.11 8.48
N LEU A 121 13.82 -3.39 8.63
CA LEU A 121 13.77 -4.35 7.53
C LEU A 121 12.34 -4.47 6.95
N ARG A 122 11.34 -4.60 7.83
CA ARG A 122 9.93 -4.66 7.43
C ARG A 122 9.47 -3.35 6.80
N PHE A 123 9.95 -2.20 7.28
CA PHE A 123 9.69 -0.90 6.69
C PHE A 123 10.24 -0.82 5.26
N GLN A 124 11.43 -1.39 5.01
CA GLN A 124 11.98 -1.47 3.66
C GLN A 124 11.11 -2.31 2.71
N ASN A 125 10.60 -3.45 3.19
CA ASN A 125 9.66 -4.28 2.44
C ASN A 125 8.34 -3.52 2.15
N PHE A 126 7.81 -2.81 3.15
CA PHE A 126 6.63 -1.97 3.01
C PHE A 126 6.82 -0.87 1.98
N ALA A 127 7.96 -0.15 2.02
CA ALA A 127 8.26 0.92 1.07
C ALA A 127 8.33 0.38 -0.36
N ASN A 128 8.95 -0.78 -0.57
CA ASN A 128 9.04 -1.42 -1.88
C ASN A 128 7.66 -1.91 -2.38
N PHE A 129 6.81 -2.43 -1.48
CA PHE A 129 5.45 -2.86 -1.83
C PHE A 129 4.58 -1.68 -2.25
N PHE A 130 4.64 -0.59 -1.47
CA PHE A 130 3.97 0.66 -1.80
C PHE A 130 4.44 1.19 -3.15
N GLU A 131 5.75 1.23 -3.38
CA GLU A 131 6.33 1.68 -4.64
C GLU A 131 5.80 0.89 -5.84
N ALA A 132 5.71 -0.45 -5.72
CA ALA A 132 5.14 -1.29 -6.77
C ALA A 132 3.68 -0.92 -7.06
N ILE A 133 2.83 -0.78 -6.03
CA ILE A 133 1.42 -0.37 -6.22
C ILE A 133 1.34 1.00 -6.90
N LEU A 134 2.13 1.98 -6.45
CA LEU A 134 2.17 3.32 -7.03
C LEU A 134 2.63 3.28 -8.50
N ALA A 135 3.66 2.50 -8.81
CA ALA A 135 4.19 2.38 -10.16
C ALA A 135 3.11 1.83 -11.11
N TYR A 136 2.42 0.76 -10.71
CA TYR A 136 1.35 0.18 -11.50
C TYR A 136 0.12 1.09 -11.61
N HIS A 137 -0.30 1.72 -10.51
CA HIS A 137 -1.38 2.73 -10.53
C HIS A 137 -1.11 3.82 -11.57
N ARG A 138 0.13 4.32 -11.64
CA ARG A 138 0.54 5.29 -12.66
C ARG A 138 0.54 4.70 -14.07
N SER A 139 0.98 3.46 -14.23
CA SER A 139 1.02 2.79 -15.54
C SER A 139 -0.38 2.63 -16.16
N PHE A 140 -1.41 2.45 -15.33
CA PHE A 140 -2.81 2.30 -15.75
C PHE A 140 -3.60 3.63 -15.74
N GLY A 141 -2.91 4.74 -16.05
CA GLY A 141 -3.57 6.04 -16.27
C GLY A 141 -3.68 6.94 -15.04
N GLY A 142 -3.10 6.56 -13.90
CA GLY A 142 -2.87 7.48 -12.77
C GLY A 142 -1.90 8.61 -13.15
N LYS A 143 -2.42 9.76 -13.60
CA LYS A 143 -1.61 10.95 -13.94
C LYS A 143 -1.30 11.82 -12.73
#